data_AF-A0A2A2HTJ2-F1
#
_entry.id   AF-A0A2A2HTJ2-F1
#
_cell.length_a   1.000
_cell.length_b   1.000
_cell.length_c   1.000
_cell.angle_alpha   90.00
_cell.angle_beta   90.00
_cell.angle_gamma   90.00
#
_symmetry.space_group_name_H-M   'P 1'
#
loop_
_entity.id
_entity.type
_entity.pdbx_description
1 polymer ?
#
loop_
_entity_poly.entity_id
_entity_poly.type
_entity_poly.pdbx_seq_one_letter_code
_entity_poly.pdbx_strand_id
1 'polypeptide(L)'
;MTRYFEIEQRDGAARIGKLLLSPELRTPCILSTAELGKLENPGPVVDAGSFWGVKSDVELETHIKQIREKAGNGTLIILPHQAYPPAIPIESLRKVEKFTAFNSENTEDTGPTGSLLRVGGKPEKTDLYIMEGAGTMENNARRFLKTVIELRNQIPPDTALYAPNLALPENIAMLVYFGIDVLDDTRAEIAAYSDIYLTAAGRFYLDSLTEFPCRCRVCAESTPVEIGKLPKIERAKFLSAHNRNTLEAELSLVRERIRAGTLREYIEGQCRVRPWLTALLRLGDFEYSYLEERVPAFRQNQLLADTSEALSRIEVARFAQRIQERYTPPELEILVLFPCAAKKPYSISQSHQKFILALGKYRKFVHEVILTSPLGIVPRELELTYPAAHYDTAVTGHWDEEEKAWVSGCLEAYLSKHRYKAIVAHVEGAYREICERAASKLGIEIVYTATGSLVSMEALSNLKRTVESICTSESFSKKSLNAEEDKKNFVRAIAEYQFGEDAALLFCEETGKLAVKGRFPKHQLFSGKKQLATLVPQYGMLALSLEGAELMLKNEKYLVKIDDFLPRGSILAPGVTEADPGIRPNDEVIVLGKKALCVGRAVMSGEEMVKSSRGVAVDVRHIKKL
;
A
#
# COMPACT_ATOMS: atom_id res chain seq x y z
N MET A 1 25.62 3.99 -3.62
CA MET A 1 25.34 2.58 -3.33
C MET A 1 25.50 2.33 -1.85
N THR A 2 24.42 1.98 -1.19
CA THR A 2 24.40 1.54 0.21
C THR A 2 24.76 0.06 0.20
N ARG A 3 25.60 -0.38 1.14
CA ARG A 3 26.17 -1.73 1.11
C ARG A 3 25.45 -2.69 2.05
N TYR A 4 24.61 -2.18 2.94
CA TYR A 4 24.22 -2.95 4.11
C TYR A 4 22.71 -3.10 4.35
N PHE A 5 21.80 -2.55 3.54
CA PHE A 5 20.36 -2.75 3.74
C PHE A 5 19.64 -3.31 2.50
N GLU A 6 19.00 -4.48 2.63
CA GLU A 6 18.24 -5.15 1.56
C GLU A 6 16.77 -5.32 1.96
N ILE A 7 15.85 -4.97 1.06
CA ILE A 7 14.40 -5.15 1.26
C ILE A 7 13.98 -6.51 0.69
N GLU A 8 13.34 -7.35 1.50
CA GLU A 8 12.88 -8.68 1.09
C GLU A 8 11.38 -8.68 0.76
N GLN A 9 10.55 -8.02 1.58
CA GLN A 9 9.10 -8.02 1.44
C GLN A 9 8.50 -6.67 1.88
N ARG A 10 7.27 -6.39 1.44
CA ARG A 10 6.57 -5.13 1.73
C ARG A 10 5.06 -5.30 1.84
N ASP A 11 4.44 -4.38 2.56
CA ASP A 11 3.00 -4.14 2.57
C ASP A 11 2.78 -2.62 2.71
N GLY A 12 2.51 -1.95 1.58
CA GLY A 12 2.55 -0.50 1.49
C GLY A 12 3.96 0.06 1.75
N ALA A 13 4.07 1.07 2.61
CA ALA A 13 5.36 1.65 3.00
C ALA A 13 6.11 0.81 4.06
N ALA A 14 5.43 -0.13 4.72
CA ALA A 14 6.07 -1.07 5.63
C ALA A 14 6.86 -2.11 4.84
N ARG A 15 8.00 -2.52 5.40
CA ARG A 15 8.90 -3.46 4.74
C ARG A 15 9.69 -4.30 5.71
N ILE A 16 9.86 -5.55 5.32
CA ILE A 16 10.80 -6.47 5.96
C ILE A 16 12.08 -6.38 5.16
N GLY A 17 13.17 -6.01 5.83
CA GLY A 17 14.49 -5.97 5.25
C GLY A 17 15.52 -6.64 6.14
N LYS A 18 16.77 -6.60 5.69
CA LYS A 18 17.95 -7.10 6.38
C LYS A 18 19.03 -6.04 6.36
N LEU A 19 19.49 -5.68 7.54
CA LEU A 19 20.76 -5.01 7.73
C LEU A 19 21.85 -6.09 7.77
N LEU A 20 22.70 -6.13 6.76
CA LEU A 20 23.78 -7.11 6.53
C LEU A 20 24.96 -6.86 7.47
N LEU A 21 24.69 -6.92 8.77
CA LEU A 21 25.63 -6.69 9.86
C LEU A 21 26.14 -8.03 10.41
N SER A 22 27.00 -7.98 11.42
CA SER A 22 27.48 -9.16 12.15
C SER A 22 27.18 -9.00 13.65
N PRO A 23 26.09 -9.62 14.17
CA PRO A 23 25.11 -10.46 13.48
C PRO A 23 24.15 -9.68 12.56
N GLU A 24 23.53 -10.37 11.60
CA GLU A 24 22.50 -9.79 10.73
C GLU A 24 21.30 -9.31 11.55
N LEU A 25 20.74 -8.14 11.19
CA LEU A 25 19.57 -7.58 11.85
C LEU A 25 18.40 -7.47 10.87
N ARG A 26 17.30 -8.19 11.14
CA ARG A 26 16.08 -8.16 10.33
C ARG A 26 15.19 -7.00 10.73
N THR A 27 14.77 -6.17 9.79
CA THR A 27 13.82 -5.07 10.02
C THR A 27 12.37 -5.50 9.73
N PRO A 28 11.35 -4.85 10.31
CA PRO A 28 11.49 -3.88 11.39
C PRO A 28 11.99 -4.53 12.69
N CYS A 29 12.84 -3.80 13.44
CA CYS A 29 13.50 -4.29 14.67
C CYS A 29 13.47 -3.26 15.82
N ILE A 30 13.72 -3.73 17.04
CA ILE A 30 13.93 -2.90 18.23
C ILE A 30 15.41 -3.00 18.64
N LEU A 31 16.06 -1.86 18.78
CA LEU A 31 17.39 -1.76 19.37
C LEU A 31 17.27 -1.67 20.90
N SER A 32 18.14 -2.41 21.58
CA SER A 32 18.30 -2.25 23.03
C SER A 32 19.20 -1.06 23.31
N THR A 33 18.63 0.03 23.81
CA THR A 33 19.38 1.26 24.09
C THR A 33 20.50 1.06 25.10
N ALA A 34 20.34 0.12 26.03
CA ALA A 34 21.39 -0.25 26.99
C ALA A 34 22.62 -0.92 26.35
N GLU A 35 22.48 -1.49 25.14
CA GLU A 35 23.58 -2.17 24.43
C GLU A 35 24.33 -1.23 23.47
N LEU A 36 23.72 -0.11 23.04
CA LEU A 36 24.30 0.77 22.02
C LEU A 36 25.66 1.35 22.42
N GLY A 37 25.91 1.59 23.72
CA GLY A 37 27.17 2.15 24.21
C GLY A 37 28.25 1.13 24.58
N LYS A 38 28.00 -0.18 24.44
CA LYS A 38 28.93 -1.21 24.93
C LYS A 38 29.99 -1.57 23.88
N LEU A 39 31.27 -1.33 24.22
CA LEU A 39 32.41 -1.63 23.35
C LEU A 39 33.15 -2.93 23.70
N GLU A 40 32.92 -3.50 24.87
CA GLU A 40 33.60 -4.74 25.30
C GLU A 40 33.02 -5.98 24.63
N ASN A 41 31.70 -5.98 24.41
CA ASN A 41 30.98 -7.00 23.64
C ASN A 41 29.93 -6.29 22.76
N PRO A 42 30.37 -5.65 21.67
CA PRO A 42 29.51 -4.81 20.87
C PRO A 42 28.46 -5.65 20.15
N GLY A 43 27.22 -5.14 20.17
CA GLY A 43 26.13 -5.69 19.37
C GLY A 43 26.30 -5.36 17.88
N PRO A 44 25.27 -5.66 17.06
CA PRO A 44 25.27 -5.31 15.64
C PRO A 44 25.28 -3.79 15.39
N VAL A 45 24.90 -2.99 16.38
CA VAL A 45 24.87 -1.52 16.31
C VAL A 45 25.56 -0.95 17.55
N VAL A 46 26.43 0.04 17.35
CA VAL A 46 27.09 0.82 18.40
C VAL A 46 26.84 2.30 18.14
N ASP A 47 26.51 3.04 19.19
CA ASP A 47 26.44 4.50 19.17
C ASP A 47 27.75 5.09 19.67
N ALA A 48 28.42 5.85 18.79
CA ALA A 48 29.67 6.54 19.12
C ALA A 48 29.47 7.69 20.12
N GLY A 49 28.22 8.07 20.38
CA GLY A 49 27.82 9.02 21.41
C GLY A 49 27.87 10.46 20.95
N SER A 50 27.85 11.36 21.94
CA SER A 50 27.72 12.78 21.68
C SER A 50 29.02 13.42 21.21
N PHE A 51 28.90 14.31 20.21
CA PHE A 51 29.97 15.21 19.79
C PHE A 51 30.04 16.51 20.63
N TRP A 52 29.20 16.67 21.66
CA TRP A 52 29.30 17.84 22.54
C TRP A 52 30.61 17.82 23.36
N GLY A 53 31.41 18.88 23.24
CA GLY A 53 32.64 19.05 24.03
C GLY A 53 33.91 18.46 23.42
N VAL A 54 33.86 17.93 22.20
CA VAL A 54 35.04 17.48 21.44
C VAL A 54 35.73 18.68 20.79
N LYS A 55 37.07 18.72 20.81
CA LYS A 55 37.84 19.93 20.47
C LYS A 55 38.32 19.98 19.02
N SER A 56 38.32 18.87 18.30
CA SER A 56 38.73 18.81 16.88
C SER A 56 38.14 17.63 16.12
N ASP A 57 38.04 17.75 14.79
CA ASP A 57 37.65 16.64 13.89
C ASP A 57 38.62 15.45 13.98
N VAL A 58 39.89 15.68 14.32
CA VAL A 58 40.90 14.62 14.50
C VAL A 58 40.60 13.73 15.71
N GLU A 59 40.11 14.32 16.80
CA GLU A 59 39.68 13.57 17.99
C GLU A 59 38.49 12.65 17.65
N LEU A 60 37.55 13.13 16.84
CA LEU A 60 36.42 12.34 16.36
C LEU A 60 36.82 11.16 15.48
N GLU A 61 37.67 11.41 14.49
CA GLU A 61 38.15 10.36 13.60
C GLU A 61 38.91 9.28 14.38
N THR A 62 39.70 9.70 15.38
CA THR A 62 40.41 8.78 16.27
C THR A 62 39.44 7.94 17.10
N HIS A 63 38.40 8.56 17.67
CA HIS A 63 37.35 7.87 18.43
C HIS A 63 36.61 6.84 17.58
N ILE A 64 36.22 7.20 16.36
CA ILE A 64 35.54 6.28 15.43
C ILE A 64 36.46 5.12 15.04
N LYS A 65 37.74 5.37 14.77
CA LYS A 65 38.73 4.33 14.49
C LYS A 65 38.86 3.35 15.66
N GLN A 66 38.94 3.85 16.89
CA GLN A 66 39.01 3.01 18.09
C GLN A 66 37.75 2.16 18.29
N ILE A 67 36.56 2.72 18.03
CA ILE A 67 35.31 1.95 18.06
C ILE A 67 35.34 0.87 16.98
N ARG A 68 35.75 1.21 15.75
CA ARG A 68 35.83 0.28 14.63
C ARG A 68 36.81 -0.87 14.89
N GLU A 69 37.97 -0.58 15.47
CA GLU A 69 38.96 -1.60 15.87
C GLU A 69 38.39 -2.61 16.87
N LYS A 70 37.55 -2.15 17.80
CA LYS A 70 36.92 -3.01 18.82
C LYS A 70 35.69 -3.74 18.30
N ALA A 71 34.85 -3.07 17.53
CA ALA A 71 33.57 -3.59 17.06
C ALA A 71 33.66 -4.39 15.76
N GLY A 72 34.70 -4.17 14.96
CA GLY A 72 34.92 -4.81 13.68
C GLY A 72 34.10 -4.19 12.54
N ASN A 73 34.37 -4.66 11.31
CA ASN A 73 33.81 -4.10 10.08
C ASN A 73 32.34 -4.49 9.82
N GLY A 74 31.80 -5.44 10.56
CA GLY A 74 30.41 -5.91 10.45
C GLY A 74 29.41 -5.17 11.36
N THR A 75 29.87 -4.32 12.27
CA THR A 75 29.01 -3.58 13.21
C THR A 75 28.65 -2.21 12.64
N LEU A 76 27.39 -1.80 12.71
CA LEU A 76 27.00 -0.45 12.32
C LEU A 76 27.41 0.55 13.41
N ILE A 77 28.14 1.60 13.03
CA ILE A 77 28.48 2.70 13.96
C ILE A 77 27.53 3.87 13.68
N ILE A 78 26.65 4.20 14.62
CA ILE A 78 25.98 5.49 14.63
C ILE A 78 27.06 6.52 14.95
N LEU A 79 27.28 7.42 14.01
CA LEU A 79 28.36 8.38 14.05
C LEU A 79 28.15 9.40 15.18
N PRO A 80 29.24 10.01 15.70
CA PRO A 80 29.16 11.05 16.71
C PRO A 80 28.25 12.19 16.28
N HIS A 81 27.40 12.64 17.19
CA HIS A 81 26.30 13.52 16.82
C HIS A 81 26.01 14.63 17.83
N GLN A 82 25.49 15.76 17.31
CA GLN A 82 24.94 16.86 18.09
C GLN A 82 23.44 16.92 17.85
N ALA A 83 22.67 16.31 18.76
CA ALA A 83 21.22 16.39 18.71
C ALA A 83 20.74 17.73 19.30
N TYR A 84 19.82 18.38 18.60
CA TYR A 84 19.16 19.60 19.06
C TYR A 84 17.66 19.40 19.25
N PRO A 85 17.00 20.22 20.10
CA PRO A 85 15.55 20.26 20.14
C PRO A 85 14.97 20.56 18.75
N PRO A 86 13.92 19.86 18.31
CA PRO A 86 13.30 20.10 17.01
C PRO A 86 12.66 21.49 16.82
N ALA A 87 12.59 22.30 17.87
CA ALA A 87 12.08 23.68 17.85
C ALA A 87 13.19 24.74 17.85
N ILE A 88 14.45 24.34 17.63
CA ILE A 88 15.57 25.29 17.60
C ILE A 88 15.36 26.35 16.49
N PRO A 89 15.62 27.64 16.77
CA PRO A 89 15.49 28.69 15.75
C PRO A 89 16.38 28.45 14.52
N ILE A 90 15.87 28.81 13.33
CA ILE A 90 16.59 28.70 12.05
C ILE A 90 17.92 29.47 12.07
N GLU A 91 17.97 30.60 12.77
CA GLU A 91 19.19 31.40 12.94
C GLU A 91 20.28 30.64 13.71
N SER A 92 19.88 29.82 14.69
CA SER A 92 20.79 28.93 15.42
C SER A 92 21.19 27.72 14.56
N LEU A 93 20.33 27.29 13.64
CA LEU A 93 20.63 26.21 12.68
C LEU A 93 21.69 26.60 11.66
N ARG A 94 21.74 27.86 11.20
CA ARG A 94 22.78 28.34 10.27
C ARG A 94 24.20 28.31 10.84
N LYS A 95 24.35 28.16 12.16
CA LYS A 95 25.64 27.96 12.83
C LYS A 95 26.05 26.48 12.90
N VAL A 96 25.17 25.57 12.48
CA VAL A 96 25.31 24.13 12.61
C VAL A 96 25.25 23.53 11.20
N GLU A 97 26.42 23.38 10.57
CA GLU A 97 26.50 22.75 9.24
C GLU A 97 26.58 21.22 9.32
N LYS A 98 26.91 20.64 10.49
CA LYS A 98 27.14 19.21 10.71
C LYS A 98 26.30 18.66 11.89
N PHE A 99 25.25 17.89 11.61
CA PHE A 99 24.48 17.13 12.64
C PHE A 99 25.21 15.87 13.10
N THR A 100 26.02 15.36 12.18
CA THR A 100 26.92 14.22 12.34
C THR A 100 28.28 14.65 11.82
N ALA A 101 29.35 14.15 12.42
CA ALA A 101 30.70 14.51 12.01
C ALA A 101 31.47 13.28 11.52
N PHE A 102 31.74 13.23 10.21
CA PHE A 102 32.66 12.28 9.61
C PHE A 102 33.21 12.82 8.28
N ASN A 103 34.49 13.19 8.23
CA ASN A 103 35.14 13.56 6.96
C ASN A 103 35.64 12.28 6.28
N SER A 104 35.05 11.92 5.15
CA SER A 104 35.42 10.73 4.38
C SER A 104 35.96 11.13 3.02
N GLU A 105 37.19 11.67 2.98
CA GLU A 105 37.91 11.77 1.69
C GLU A 105 38.41 10.39 1.22
N ASN A 106 38.30 9.33 2.03
CA ASN A 106 38.66 7.94 1.69
C ASN A 106 37.55 6.95 2.08
N THR A 107 36.56 6.77 1.20
CA THR A 107 35.27 6.08 1.49
C THR A 107 35.20 4.58 1.25
N GLU A 108 36.28 3.88 0.90
CA GLU A 108 36.11 2.48 0.43
C GLU A 108 36.09 1.40 1.52
N ASP A 109 36.48 1.69 2.77
CA ASP A 109 36.79 0.60 3.73
C ASP A 109 36.42 0.82 5.22
N THR A 110 35.44 1.68 5.56
CA THR A 110 35.15 2.04 6.97
C THR A 110 33.96 1.31 7.61
N GLY A 111 33.39 0.27 6.97
CA GLY A 111 32.22 -0.48 7.46
C GLY A 111 30.88 0.30 7.44
N PRO A 112 29.77 -0.30 7.94
CA PRO A 112 28.45 0.33 7.94
C PRO A 112 28.37 1.48 8.93
N THR A 113 27.62 2.51 8.56
CA THR A 113 27.45 3.74 9.36
C THR A 113 25.99 4.15 9.47
N GLY A 114 25.67 4.87 10.54
CA GLY A 114 24.40 5.59 10.70
C GLY A 114 24.62 7.07 11.03
N SER A 115 23.75 7.94 10.53
CA SER A 115 23.84 9.39 10.77
C SER A 115 22.49 10.01 11.11
N LEU A 116 22.52 11.09 11.89
CA LEU A 116 21.31 11.85 12.19
C LEU A 116 20.83 12.59 10.96
N LEU A 117 19.51 12.65 10.79
CA LEU A 117 18.86 13.39 9.72
C LEU A 117 17.73 14.24 10.29
N ARG A 118 17.77 15.52 9.94
CA ARG A 118 16.76 16.53 10.26
C ARG A 118 16.03 16.97 9.00
N VAL A 119 14.76 17.33 9.16
CA VAL A 119 13.94 18.09 8.20
C VAL A 119 14.69 19.33 7.68
N GLY A 120 14.82 19.45 6.36
CA GLY A 120 15.62 20.49 5.69
C GLY A 120 17.15 20.33 5.76
N GLY A 121 17.67 19.29 6.43
CA GLY A 121 19.10 18.94 6.41
C GLY A 121 19.49 18.21 5.12
N LYS A 122 20.77 18.28 4.73
CA LYS A 122 21.27 17.47 3.61
C LYS A 122 21.68 16.08 4.11
N PRO A 123 21.17 14.99 3.53
CA PRO A 123 21.56 13.65 3.95
C PRO A 123 23.01 13.36 3.57
N GLU A 124 23.81 12.95 4.54
CA GLU A 124 25.10 12.30 4.29
C GLU A 124 24.88 10.83 3.91
N LYS A 125 25.73 10.30 3.03
CA LYS A 125 25.58 8.92 2.56
C LYS A 125 25.89 7.94 3.69
N THR A 126 24.85 7.29 4.20
CA THR A 126 24.93 6.32 5.30
C THR A 126 23.98 5.14 5.03
N ASP A 127 24.10 4.04 5.79
CA ASP A 127 23.22 2.86 5.66
C ASP A 127 21.97 2.94 6.58
N LEU A 128 22.06 3.69 7.67
CA LEU A 128 20.98 3.94 8.63
C LEU A 128 20.80 5.44 8.88
N TYR A 129 19.65 6.00 8.53
CA TYR A 129 19.30 7.38 8.88
C TYR A 129 18.52 7.41 10.19
N ILE A 130 18.94 8.27 11.12
CA ILE A 130 18.29 8.43 12.42
C ILE A 130 17.43 9.69 12.39
N MET A 131 16.12 9.53 12.59
CA MET A 131 15.18 10.63 12.63
C MET A 131 15.38 11.47 13.90
N GLU A 132 15.98 12.65 13.73
CA GLU A 132 16.32 13.49 14.87
C GLU A 132 15.07 14.01 15.60
N GLY A 133 15.07 13.87 16.92
CA GLY A 133 13.98 14.34 17.77
C GLY A 133 12.66 13.58 17.59
N ALA A 134 12.71 12.37 17.04
CA ALA A 134 11.57 11.48 16.84
C ALA A 134 10.67 11.36 18.09
N GLY A 135 11.26 11.15 19.26
CA GLY A 135 10.51 11.02 20.52
C GLY A 135 9.68 12.25 20.91
N THR A 136 9.97 13.43 20.37
CA THR A 136 9.16 14.65 20.61
C THR A 136 7.88 14.71 19.78
N MET A 137 7.70 13.79 18.84
CA MET A 137 6.58 13.77 17.90
C MET A 137 5.41 12.89 18.37
N GLU A 138 5.56 12.22 19.52
CA GLU A 138 4.45 11.48 20.13
C GLU A 138 3.22 12.39 20.30
N ASN A 139 2.04 11.87 20.00
CA ASN A 139 0.78 12.60 20.01
C ASN A 139 0.67 13.77 19.01
N ASN A 140 1.64 13.93 18.10
CA ASN A 140 1.59 14.93 17.03
C ASN A 140 1.63 14.25 15.65
N ALA A 141 0.48 13.69 15.26
CA ALA A 141 0.30 12.96 14.00
C ALA A 141 0.79 13.74 12.76
N ARG A 142 0.43 15.02 12.66
CA ARG A 142 0.80 15.87 11.50
C ARG A 142 2.31 16.07 11.42
N ARG A 143 2.97 16.37 12.54
CA ARG A 143 4.42 16.57 12.58
C ARG A 143 5.17 15.28 12.26
N PHE A 144 4.73 14.16 12.85
CA PHE A 144 5.32 12.85 12.57
C PHE A 144 5.22 12.50 11.08
N LEU A 145 4.00 12.54 10.52
CA LEU A 145 3.77 12.19 9.12
C LEU A 145 4.58 13.07 8.17
N LYS A 146 4.54 14.39 8.35
CA LYS A 146 5.31 15.33 7.53
C LYS A 146 6.81 15.01 7.59
N THR A 147 7.34 14.73 8.78
CA THR A 147 8.75 14.39 8.97
C THR A 147 9.09 13.11 8.22
N VAL A 148 8.30 12.04 8.39
CA VAL A 148 8.56 10.75 7.72
C VAL A 148 8.56 10.91 6.21
N ILE A 149 7.55 11.57 5.64
CA ILE A 149 7.46 11.81 4.19
C ILE A 149 8.67 12.59 3.69
N GLU A 150 9.02 13.69 4.37
CA GLU A 150 10.15 14.53 3.98
C GLU A 150 11.48 13.76 4.01
N LEU A 151 11.74 13.02 5.09
CA LEU A 151 12.96 12.23 5.20
C LEU A 151 13.00 11.10 4.15
N ARG A 152 11.88 10.40 3.94
CA ARG A 152 11.77 9.31 2.97
C ARG A 152 11.95 9.76 1.53
N ASN A 153 11.59 11.00 1.21
CA ASN A 153 11.83 11.58 -0.11
C ASN A 153 13.29 12.02 -0.32
N GLN A 154 14.04 12.24 0.76
CA GLN A 154 15.44 12.68 0.70
C GLN A 154 16.44 11.51 0.71
N ILE A 155 16.12 10.40 1.37
CA ILE A 155 17.05 9.27 1.52
C ILE A 155 16.86 8.21 0.43
N PRO A 156 17.91 7.45 0.06
CA PRO A 156 17.78 6.35 -0.88
C PRO A 156 16.79 5.28 -0.36
N PRO A 157 15.96 4.66 -1.23
CA PRO A 157 14.99 3.66 -0.79
C PRO A 157 15.62 2.45 -0.10
N ASP A 158 16.81 2.04 -0.52
CA ASP A 158 17.58 0.92 0.04
C ASP A 158 18.44 1.33 1.26
N THR A 159 17.89 2.20 2.11
CA THR A 159 18.46 2.56 3.43
C THR A 159 17.44 2.45 4.54
N ALA A 160 17.89 2.15 5.75
CA ALA A 160 17.00 2.01 6.90
C ALA A 160 16.72 3.37 7.55
N LEU A 161 15.50 3.55 8.08
CA LEU A 161 15.10 4.72 8.88
C LEU A 161 14.82 4.31 10.33
N TYR A 162 15.55 4.92 11.27
CA TYR A 162 15.42 4.73 12.72
C TYR A 162 14.62 5.88 13.36
N ALA A 163 13.56 5.56 14.09
CA ALA A 163 12.82 6.51 14.92
C ALA A 163 13.08 6.28 16.42
N PRO A 164 14.06 6.97 17.02
CA PRO A 164 14.41 6.76 18.42
C PRO A 164 13.35 7.27 19.40
N ASN A 165 13.25 6.63 20.57
CA ASN A 165 12.44 7.07 21.70
C ASN A 165 10.95 7.36 21.37
N LEU A 166 10.36 6.57 20.46
CA LEU A 166 8.97 6.76 20.01
C LEU A 166 8.09 5.51 20.17
N ALA A 167 8.71 4.33 20.11
CA ALA A 167 8.01 3.05 20.01
C ALA A 167 7.39 2.59 21.32
N LEU A 168 6.15 2.12 21.23
CA LEU A 168 5.40 1.46 22.29
C LEU A 168 4.56 0.36 21.65
N PRO A 169 4.14 -0.67 22.39
CA PRO A 169 3.37 -1.76 21.79
C PRO A 169 2.07 -1.25 21.13
N GLU A 170 1.40 -0.26 21.71
CA GLU A 170 0.18 0.34 21.13
C GLU A 170 0.39 1.12 19.81
N ASN A 171 1.62 1.54 19.46
CA ASN A 171 1.86 2.41 18.30
C ASN A 171 2.81 1.83 17.25
N ILE A 172 3.60 0.81 17.59
CA ILE A 172 4.71 0.33 16.76
C ILE A 172 4.25 -0.14 15.38
N ALA A 173 3.08 -0.79 15.31
CA ALA A 173 2.49 -1.20 14.04
C ALA A 173 2.24 0.00 13.11
N MET A 174 1.69 1.10 13.65
CA MET A 174 1.43 2.33 12.90
C MET A 174 2.74 2.99 12.44
N LEU A 175 3.75 3.04 13.29
CA LEU A 175 5.07 3.59 12.93
C LEU A 175 5.68 2.80 11.76
N VAL A 176 5.64 1.47 11.82
CA VAL A 176 6.11 0.59 10.75
C VAL A 176 5.28 0.75 9.48
N TYR A 177 3.95 0.87 9.57
CA TYR A 177 3.04 1.10 8.44
C TYR A 177 3.44 2.34 7.62
N PHE A 178 3.87 3.41 8.28
CA PHE A 178 4.37 4.62 7.61
C PHE A 178 5.82 4.52 7.13
N GLY A 179 6.46 3.37 7.29
CA GLY A 179 7.82 3.11 6.82
C GLY A 179 8.87 3.54 7.82
N ILE A 180 8.77 3.16 9.09
CA ILE A 180 9.90 3.12 10.03
C ILE A 180 10.49 1.70 10.04
N ASP A 181 11.82 1.57 9.91
CA ASP A 181 12.50 0.27 9.85
C ASP A 181 13.15 -0.13 11.18
N VAL A 182 13.62 0.85 11.95
CA VAL A 182 14.33 0.60 13.21
C VAL A 182 13.68 1.43 14.30
N LEU A 183 13.51 0.83 15.48
CA LEU A 183 12.92 1.41 16.67
C LEU A 183 13.81 1.07 17.88
N ASP A 184 13.46 1.54 19.07
CA ASP A 184 14.18 1.19 20.30
C ASP A 184 13.26 0.98 21.51
N ASP A 185 13.85 0.49 22.60
CA ASP A 185 13.18 0.18 23.86
C ASP A 185 13.15 1.33 24.88
N THR A 186 13.61 2.54 24.52
CA THR A 186 13.74 3.68 25.46
C THR A 186 12.44 3.95 26.21
N ARG A 187 11.32 3.97 25.48
CA ARG A 187 10.01 4.26 26.07
C ARG A 187 9.48 3.12 26.93
N ALA A 188 9.81 1.88 26.59
CA ALA A 188 9.46 0.72 27.40
C ALA A 188 10.19 0.78 28.76
N GLU A 189 11.46 1.20 28.75
CA GLU A 189 12.27 1.38 29.95
C GLU A 189 11.76 2.54 30.81
N ILE A 190 11.52 3.72 30.22
CA ILE A 190 10.97 4.89 30.94
C ILE A 190 9.61 4.56 31.57
N ALA A 191 8.75 3.84 30.85
CA ALA A 191 7.46 3.39 31.36
C ALA A 191 7.62 2.47 32.58
N ALA A 192 8.58 1.54 32.53
CA ALA A 192 8.85 0.63 33.64
C ALA A 192 9.25 1.37 34.92
N TYR A 193 10.15 2.35 34.83
CA TYR A 193 10.51 3.21 35.96
C TYR A 193 9.37 4.14 36.42
N SER A 194 8.31 4.26 35.63
CA SER A 194 7.10 5.02 35.98
C SER A 194 5.98 4.13 36.51
N ASP A 195 6.26 2.85 36.83
CA ASP A 195 5.25 1.85 37.22
C ASP A 195 4.15 1.66 36.16
N ILE A 196 4.48 1.85 34.88
CA ILE A 196 3.55 1.68 33.75
C ILE A 196 3.79 0.34 33.06
N TYR A 197 2.72 -0.45 32.99
CA TYR A 197 2.59 -1.71 32.28
C TYR A 197 2.04 -1.47 30.87
N LEU A 198 2.79 -1.88 29.84
CA LEU A 198 2.44 -1.66 28.44
C LEU A 198 1.77 -2.89 27.81
N THR A 199 0.78 -2.66 26.96
CA THR A 199 0.17 -3.66 26.07
C THR A 199 -0.07 -3.06 24.69
N ALA A 200 -0.37 -3.90 23.69
CA ALA A 200 -0.82 -3.41 22.38
C ALA A 200 -2.17 -2.66 22.48
N ALA A 201 -2.95 -2.91 23.52
CA ALA A 201 -4.24 -2.26 23.76
C ALA A 201 -4.14 -1.00 24.62
N GLY A 202 -2.95 -0.61 25.08
CA GLY A 202 -2.78 0.62 25.86
C GLY A 202 -1.70 0.55 26.92
N ARG A 203 -1.78 1.49 27.88
CA ARG A 203 -0.87 1.62 29.02
C ARG A 203 -1.66 1.63 30.30
N PHE A 204 -1.17 0.91 31.31
CA PHE A 204 -1.84 0.74 32.60
C PHE A 204 -0.87 1.06 33.72
N TYR A 205 -1.31 1.77 34.75
CA TYR A 205 -0.53 1.85 35.99
C TYR A 205 -0.58 0.49 36.69
N LEU A 206 0.54 0.03 37.22
CA LEU A 206 0.63 -1.28 37.87
C LEU A 206 -0.40 -1.45 38.99
N ASP A 207 -0.66 -0.40 39.77
CA ASP A 207 -1.61 -0.39 40.88
C ASP A 207 -3.09 -0.44 40.46
N SER A 208 -3.38 -0.17 39.18
CA SER A 208 -4.72 -0.25 38.60
C SER A 208 -5.09 -1.66 38.11
N LEU A 209 -4.12 -2.58 38.05
CA LEU A 209 -4.33 -3.93 37.52
C LEU A 209 -4.72 -4.91 38.62
N THR A 210 -5.82 -5.64 38.41
CA THR A 210 -6.21 -6.80 39.24
C THR A 210 -5.52 -8.08 38.77
N GLU A 211 -5.30 -8.22 37.46
CA GLU A 211 -4.60 -9.34 36.83
C GLU A 211 -3.69 -8.85 35.70
N PHE A 212 -2.65 -9.62 35.36
CA PHE A 212 -1.81 -9.31 34.20
C PHE A 212 -2.44 -9.89 32.92
N PRO A 213 -2.78 -9.05 31.91
CA PRO A 213 -3.32 -9.51 30.62
C PRO A 213 -2.20 -9.99 29.68
N CYS A 214 -1.22 -10.72 30.21
CA CYS A 214 -0.08 -11.26 29.48
C CYS A 214 0.36 -12.58 30.08
N ARG A 215 0.97 -13.43 29.25
CA ARG A 215 1.51 -14.74 29.65
C ARG A 215 3.00 -14.88 29.32
N CYS A 216 3.73 -13.77 29.21
CA CYS A 216 5.19 -13.83 29.18
C CYS A 216 5.72 -14.40 30.51
N ARG A 217 6.98 -14.87 30.51
CA ARG A 217 7.59 -15.56 31.66
C ARG A 217 7.39 -14.80 32.98
N VAL A 218 7.69 -13.51 33.01
CA VAL A 218 7.55 -12.70 34.23
C VAL A 218 6.09 -12.55 34.67
N CYS A 219 5.14 -12.37 33.75
CA CYS A 219 3.72 -12.24 34.09
C CYS A 219 3.06 -13.57 34.50
N ALA A 220 3.56 -14.70 34.00
CA ALA A 220 3.04 -16.02 34.35
C ALA A 220 3.44 -16.44 35.78
N GLU A 221 4.56 -15.92 36.29
CA GLU A 221 5.15 -16.27 37.58
C GLU A 221 4.76 -15.29 38.70
N SER A 222 3.90 -14.30 38.45
CA SER A 222 3.60 -13.23 39.43
C SER A 222 2.22 -12.59 39.23
N THR A 223 1.75 -11.86 40.23
CA THR A 223 0.51 -11.07 40.19
C THR A 223 0.78 -9.57 40.40
N PRO A 224 -0.14 -8.67 39.96
CA PRO A 224 0.04 -7.23 40.18
C PRO A 224 0.25 -6.86 41.65
N VAL A 225 -0.44 -7.53 42.57
CA VAL A 225 -0.35 -7.27 44.02
C VAL A 225 1.03 -7.66 44.57
N GLU A 226 1.60 -8.79 44.11
CA GLU A 226 2.94 -9.22 44.53
C GLU A 226 4.00 -8.25 44.03
N ILE A 227 3.94 -7.87 42.75
CA ILE A 227 4.88 -6.91 42.17
C ILE A 227 4.74 -5.55 42.81
N GLY A 228 3.52 -5.09 43.10
CA GLY A 228 3.26 -3.80 43.75
C GLY A 228 3.92 -3.65 45.12
N LYS A 229 4.16 -4.76 45.83
CA LYS A 229 4.85 -4.78 47.14
C LYS A 229 6.38 -4.70 47.05
N LEU A 230 6.96 -4.93 45.86
CA LEU A 230 8.41 -4.91 45.69
C LEU A 230 8.98 -3.48 45.76
N PRO A 231 10.27 -3.34 46.12
CA PRO A 231 10.99 -2.08 45.99
C PRO A 231 10.94 -1.54 44.55
N LYS A 232 10.99 -0.21 44.39
CA LYS A 232 10.85 0.48 43.10
C LYS A 232 11.74 -0.08 41.99
N ILE A 233 12.99 -0.40 42.31
CA ILE A 233 13.97 -0.93 41.35
C ILE A 233 13.57 -2.34 40.89
N GLU A 234 13.09 -3.20 41.79
CA GLU A 234 12.66 -4.55 41.44
C GLU A 234 11.38 -4.55 40.63
N ARG A 235 10.44 -3.64 40.94
CA ARG A 235 9.26 -3.38 40.09
C ARG A 235 9.65 -2.94 38.69
N ALA A 236 10.58 -1.98 38.59
CA ALA A 236 11.06 -1.48 37.31
C ALA A 236 11.73 -2.60 36.49
N LYS A 237 12.51 -3.49 37.12
CA LYS A 237 13.09 -4.67 36.45
C LYS A 237 12.01 -5.60 35.89
N PHE A 238 10.99 -5.90 36.68
CA PHE A 238 9.84 -6.70 36.22
C PHE A 238 9.14 -6.05 35.03
N LEU A 239 8.79 -4.76 35.16
CA LEU A 239 8.06 -4.02 34.14
C LEU A 239 8.89 -3.82 32.88
N SER A 240 10.21 -3.60 32.99
CA SER A 240 11.11 -3.50 31.83
C SER A 240 11.11 -4.81 31.05
N ALA A 241 11.24 -5.95 31.73
CA ALA A 241 11.19 -7.26 31.10
C ALA A 241 9.84 -7.51 30.40
N HIS A 242 8.71 -7.20 31.06
CA HIS A 242 7.38 -7.32 30.46
C HIS A 242 7.18 -6.38 29.26
N ASN A 243 7.49 -5.10 29.43
CA ASN A 243 7.28 -4.06 28.42
C ASN A 243 8.10 -4.36 27.15
N ARG A 244 9.35 -4.80 27.31
CA ARG A 244 10.22 -5.23 26.20
C ARG A 244 9.65 -6.46 25.50
N ASN A 245 9.25 -7.49 26.25
CA ASN A 245 8.65 -8.70 25.67
C ASN A 245 7.39 -8.38 24.86
N THR A 246 6.56 -7.47 25.35
CA THR A 246 5.33 -7.04 24.66
C THR A 246 5.65 -6.26 23.39
N LEU A 247 6.64 -5.36 23.44
CA LEU A 247 7.08 -4.60 22.27
C LEU A 247 7.62 -5.52 21.16
N GLU A 248 8.43 -6.51 21.52
CA GLU A 248 8.98 -7.52 20.60
C GLU A 248 7.92 -8.48 20.04
N ALA A 249 6.97 -8.91 20.88
CA ALA A 249 5.86 -9.75 20.46
C ALA A 249 4.98 -9.03 19.42
N GLU A 250 4.68 -7.76 19.68
CA GLU A 250 3.93 -6.91 18.75
C GLU A 250 4.68 -6.73 17.42
N LEU A 251 5.99 -6.45 17.47
CA LEU A 251 6.78 -6.30 16.25
C LEU A 251 6.88 -7.60 15.44
N SER A 252 6.89 -8.74 16.11
CA SER A 252 6.83 -10.05 15.47
C SER A 252 5.49 -10.27 14.75
N LEU A 253 4.38 -9.88 15.38
CA LEU A 253 3.05 -9.90 14.74
C LEU A 253 3.00 -8.95 13.52
N VAL A 254 3.55 -7.74 13.64
CA VAL A 254 3.64 -6.79 12.52
C VAL A 254 4.39 -7.40 11.34
N ARG A 255 5.50 -8.12 11.59
CA ARG A 255 6.21 -8.84 10.52
C ARG A 255 5.34 -9.90 9.86
N GLU A 256 4.59 -10.70 10.61
CA GLU A 256 3.63 -11.66 10.02
C GLU A 256 2.53 -10.97 9.20
N ARG A 257 2.03 -9.82 9.66
CA ARG A 257 1.04 -9.03 8.92
C ARG A 257 1.57 -8.52 7.60
N ILE A 258 2.83 -8.05 7.55
CA ILE A 258 3.50 -7.65 6.31
C ILE A 258 3.62 -8.85 5.36
N ARG A 259 4.07 -10.03 5.85
CA ARG A 259 4.18 -11.25 5.02
C ARG A 259 2.84 -11.68 4.44
N ALA A 260 1.78 -11.55 5.22
CA ALA A 260 0.43 -11.90 4.82
C ALA A 260 -0.23 -10.81 3.94
N GLY A 261 0.37 -9.63 3.81
CA GLY A 261 -0.24 -8.48 3.14
C GLY A 261 -1.49 -7.95 3.84
N THR A 262 -1.60 -8.11 5.17
CA THR A 262 -2.78 -7.74 5.97
C THR A 262 -2.48 -6.66 7.02
N LEU A 263 -1.40 -5.90 6.84
CA LEU A 263 -1.01 -4.87 7.81
C LEU A 263 -2.05 -3.76 7.85
N ARG A 264 -2.56 -3.28 6.71
CA ARG A 264 -3.57 -2.20 6.68
C ARG A 264 -4.81 -2.54 7.49
N GLU A 265 -5.33 -3.76 7.37
CA GLU A 265 -6.48 -4.24 8.13
C GLU A 265 -6.19 -4.24 9.64
N TYR A 266 -4.97 -4.63 10.03
CA TYR A 266 -4.56 -4.58 11.44
C TYR A 266 -4.44 -3.14 11.97
N ILE A 267 -3.93 -2.23 11.15
CA ILE A 267 -3.78 -0.81 11.47
C ILE A 267 -5.13 -0.13 11.72
N GLU A 268 -6.17 -0.49 10.97
CA GLU A 268 -7.50 0.08 11.19
C GLU A 268 -8.09 -0.28 12.55
N GLY A 269 -7.82 -1.49 13.05
CA GLY A 269 -8.14 -1.86 14.43
C GLY A 269 -7.27 -1.09 15.44
N GLN A 270 -5.96 -1.07 15.21
CA GLN A 270 -5.00 -0.46 16.14
C GLN A 270 -5.13 1.07 16.24
N CYS A 271 -5.62 1.75 15.20
CA CYS A 271 -5.73 3.20 15.22
C CYS A 271 -6.66 3.74 16.32
N ARG A 272 -7.56 2.89 16.85
CA ARG A 272 -8.53 3.23 17.89
C ARG A 272 -7.97 3.25 19.31
N VAL A 273 -6.75 2.73 19.53
CA VAL A 273 -6.15 2.67 20.87
C VAL A 273 -5.83 4.07 21.41
N ARG A 274 -5.42 5.02 20.54
CA ARG A 274 -5.11 6.40 20.93
C ARG A 274 -5.59 7.42 19.88
N PRO A 275 -6.07 8.61 20.29
CA PRO A 275 -6.55 9.63 19.35
C PRO A 275 -5.54 10.03 18.26
N TRP A 276 -4.25 10.13 18.60
CA TRP A 276 -3.23 10.52 17.63
C TRP A 276 -2.95 9.45 16.58
N LEU A 277 -3.22 8.16 16.85
CA LEU A 277 -3.10 7.09 15.88
C LEU A 277 -4.25 7.15 14.87
N THR A 278 -5.47 7.39 15.32
CA THR A 278 -6.61 7.68 14.42
C THR A 278 -6.31 8.91 13.56
N ALA A 279 -5.80 9.99 14.16
CA ALA A 279 -5.43 11.19 13.40
C ALA A 279 -4.32 10.91 12.38
N LEU A 280 -3.33 10.09 12.75
CA LEU A 280 -2.22 9.73 11.87
C LEU A 280 -2.68 8.89 10.68
N LEU A 281 -3.56 7.92 10.89
CA LEU A 281 -4.14 7.11 9.80
C LEU A 281 -4.91 7.99 8.81
N ARG A 282 -5.81 8.86 9.31
CA ARG A 282 -6.61 9.77 8.49
C ARG A 282 -5.75 10.75 7.71
N LEU A 283 -4.76 11.36 8.36
CA LEU A 283 -3.82 12.26 7.66
C LEU A 283 -3.00 11.51 6.62
N GLY A 284 -2.58 10.28 6.91
CA GLY A 284 -1.88 9.42 5.97
C GLY A 284 -2.68 9.12 4.70
N ASP A 285 -3.98 8.85 4.86
CA ASP A 285 -4.88 8.61 3.73
C ASP A 285 -5.13 9.89 2.90
N PHE A 286 -5.15 11.06 3.55
CA PHE A 286 -5.24 12.35 2.84
C PHE A 286 -3.95 12.75 2.12
N GLU A 287 -2.78 12.39 2.65
CA GLU A 287 -1.47 12.52 1.99
C GLU A 287 -1.26 11.39 0.96
N TYR A 288 -2.20 11.32 0.01
CA TYR A 288 -2.41 10.20 -0.92
C TYR A 288 -1.12 9.69 -1.61
N SER A 289 -0.31 10.59 -2.18
CA SER A 289 0.83 10.25 -3.03
C SER A 289 1.87 9.36 -2.34
N TYR A 290 2.18 9.62 -1.07
CA TYR A 290 3.22 8.88 -0.35
C TYR A 290 2.88 7.38 -0.22
N LEU A 291 1.65 7.07 0.19
CA LEU A 291 1.22 5.68 0.31
C LEU A 291 0.90 5.07 -1.07
N GLU A 292 0.30 5.85 -1.98
CA GLU A 292 -0.11 5.37 -3.30
C GLU A 292 1.05 4.77 -4.11
N GLU A 293 2.21 5.42 -4.11
CA GLU A 293 3.41 4.93 -4.82
C GLU A 293 3.89 3.56 -4.31
N ARG A 294 3.59 3.24 -3.04
CA ARG A 294 4.15 2.09 -2.32
C ARG A 294 3.15 0.94 -2.17
N VAL A 295 1.85 1.22 -2.25
CA VAL A 295 0.79 0.21 -2.24
C VAL A 295 0.74 -0.52 -3.59
N PRO A 296 0.77 -1.86 -3.61
CA PRO A 296 0.79 -2.63 -4.85
C PRO A 296 -0.48 -2.41 -5.68
N ALA A 297 -0.37 -2.62 -7.00
CA ALA A 297 -1.50 -2.53 -7.92
C ALA A 297 -2.61 -3.55 -7.61
N PHE A 298 -2.23 -4.72 -7.09
CA PHE A 298 -3.14 -5.72 -6.54
C PHE A 298 -2.48 -6.53 -5.42
N ARG A 299 -3.32 -7.18 -4.60
CA ARG A 299 -2.92 -8.15 -3.58
C ARG A 299 -3.56 -9.52 -3.85
N GLN A 300 -3.03 -10.58 -3.25
CA GLN A 300 -3.60 -11.93 -3.35
C GLN A 300 -4.57 -12.25 -2.21
N ASN A 301 -4.40 -11.58 -1.06
CA ASN A 301 -5.27 -11.73 0.09
C ASN A 301 -6.53 -10.86 -0.06
N GLN A 302 -7.55 -11.21 0.72
CA GLN A 302 -8.81 -10.48 0.79
C GLN A 302 -8.59 -9.11 1.46
N LEU A 303 -9.23 -8.08 0.91
CA LEU A 303 -9.29 -6.74 1.50
C LEU A 303 -10.51 -6.66 2.42
N LEU A 304 -10.31 -6.55 3.73
CA LEU A 304 -11.42 -6.38 4.67
C LEU A 304 -11.77 -4.90 4.80
N ALA A 305 -12.98 -4.53 4.38
CA ALA A 305 -13.52 -3.17 4.43
C ALA A 305 -14.57 -3.08 5.53
N ASP A 306 -14.13 -3.18 6.79
CA ASP A 306 -15.01 -3.22 7.96
C ASP A 306 -15.10 -1.89 8.72
N THR A 307 -14.40 -0.85 8.24
CA THR A 307 -14.30 0.46 8.91
C THR A 307 -14.53 1.61 7.93
N SER A 308 -14.92 2.78 8.43
CA SER A 308 -15.05 3.99 7.61
C SER A 308 -13.72 4.40 6.97
N GLU A 309 -12.58 4.13 7.63
CA GLU A 309 -11.24 4.33 7.06
C GLU A 309 -10.94 3.44 5.83
N ALA A 310 -11.78 2.42 5.55
CA ALA A 310 -11.69 1.65 4.32
C ALA A 310 -12.08 2.46 3.08
N LEU A 311 -12.96 3.48 3.21
CA LEU A 311 -13.38 4.34 2.10
C LEU A 311 -12.22 5.15 1.52
N SER A 312 -11.28 5.56 2.38
CA SER A 312 -10.11 6.36 2.01
C SER A 312 -8.87 5.52 1.71
N ARG A 313 -8.97 4.18 1.76
CA ARG A 313 -7.83 3.31 1.41
C ARG A 313 -7.37 3.58 -0.01
N ILE A 314 -6.06 3.49 -0.20
CA ILE A 314 -5.41 3.71 -1.49
C ILE A 314 -6.01 2.82 -2.57
N GLU A 315 -6.24 1.53 -2.31
CA GLU A 315 -6.77 0.60 -3.31
C GLU A 315 -8.19 0.97 -3.75
N VAL A 316 -9.01 1.48 -2.82
CA VAL A 316 -10.39 1.93 -3.06
C VAL A 316 -10.37 3.23 -3.87
N ALA A 317 -9.65 4.24 -3.39
CA ALA A 317 -9.53 5.53 -4.05
C ALA A 317 -8.91 5.39 -5.46
N ARG A 318 -7.84 4.58 -5.60
CA ARG A 318 -7.21 4.30 -6.90
C ARG A 318 -8.18 3.61 -7.86
N PHE A 319 -8.95 2.64 -7.40
CA PHE A 319 -9.93 1.94 -8.24
C PHE A 319 -11.00 2.91 -8.76
N ALA A 320 -11.58 3.73 -7.87
CA ALA A 320 -12.56 4.74 -8.23
C ALA A 320 -11.97 5.78 -9.22
N GLN A 321 -10.77 6.28 -8.94
CA GLN A 321 -10.07 7.24 -9.80
C GLN A 321 -9.78 6.66 -11.19
N ARG A 322 -9.27 5.42 -11.27
CA ARG A 322 -8.97 4.77 -12.56
C ARG A 322 -10.23 4.51 -13.38
N ILE A 323 -11.38 4.24 -12.76
CA ILE A 323 -12.65 4.18 -13.49
C ILE A 323 -12.98 5.56 -14.11
N GLN A 324 -12.85 6.64 -13.34
CA GLN A 324 -13.16 7.97 -13.87
C GLN A 324 -12.21 8.41 -14.99
N GLU A 325 -10.92 8.11 -14.83
CA GLU A 325 -9.88 8.59 -15.73
C GLU A 325 -9.70 7.71 -16.96
N ARG A 326 -9.74 6.38 -16.79
CA ARG A 326 -9.24 5.43 -17.79
C ARG A 326 -10.31 4.57 -18.46
N TYR A 327 -11.42 4.28 -17.78
CA TYR A 327 -12.44 3.35 -18.29
C TYR A 327 -13.31 3.99 -19.37
N THR A 328 -13.49 3.27 -20.48
CA THR A 328 -14.47 3.60 -21.52
C THR A 328 -15.64 2.62 -21.51
N PRO A 329 -16.88 3.07 -21.29
CA PRO A 329 -18.03 2.17 -21.35
C PRO A 329 -18.30 1.67 -22.77
N PRO A 330 -18.97 0.50 -22.90
CA PRO A 330 -19.44 0.04 -24.20
C PRO A 330 -20.41 1.05 -24.82
N GLU A 331 -20.45 1.12 -26.15
CA GLU A 331 -21.35 2.00 -26.92
C GLU A 331 -22.82 1.56 -26.88
N LEU A 332 -23.40 1.51 -25.69
CA LEU A 332 -24.78 1.16 -25.43
C LEU A 332 -25.55 2.37 -24.90
N GLU A 333 -26.80 2.51 -25.32
CA GLU A 333 -27.62 3.68 -24.97
C GLU A 333 -28.39 3.51 -23.66
N ILE A 334 -28.45 2.29 -23.12
CA ILE A 334 -29.19 1.93 -21.90
C ILE A 334 -28.19 1.53 -20.81
N LEU A 335 -28.26 2.20 -19.67
CA LEU A 335 -27.55 1.81 -18.45
C LEU A 335 -28.53 1.13 -17.48
N VAL A 336 -28.14 -0.01 -16.91
CA VAL A 336 -28.82 -0.62 -15.76
C VAL A 336 -27.89 -0.61 -14.53
N LEU A 337 -28.37 0.00 -13.45
CA LEU A 337 -27.72 0.01 -12.15
C LEU A 337 -28.25 -1.15 -11.29
N PHE A 338 -27.33 -1.95 -10.75
CA PHE A 338 -27.62 -3.06 -9.84
C PHE A 338 -26.95 -2.87 -8.47
N PRO A 339 -27.47 -3.44 -7.38
CA PRO A 339 -26.75 -3.51 -6.12
C PRO A 339 -25.62 -4.55 -6.20
N CYS A 340 -24.71 -4.56 -5.24
CA CYS A 340 -23.71 -5.61 -5.12
C CYS A 340 -24.28 -6.93 -4.58
N ALA A 341 -23.44 -7.98 -4.57
CA ALA A 341 -23.73 -9.27 -3.96
C ALA A 341 -22.55 -9.76 -3.11
N ALA A 342 -22.84 -10.58 -2.09
CA ALA A 342 -21.81 -11.17 -1.23
C ALA A 342 -20.84 -12.06 -2.04
N LYS A 343 -21.37 -12.87 -2.96
CA LYS A 343 -20.54 -13.70 -3.85
C LYS A 343 -19.97 -12.86 -4.99
N LYS A 344 -18.64 -12.89 -5.13
CA LYS A 344 -17.87 -12.25 -6.21
C LYS A 344 -17.20 -13.31 -7.11
N PRO A 345 -16.94 -13.02 -8.40
CA PRO A 345 -17.45 -11.86 -9.15
C PRO A 345 -18.99 -11.83 -9.18
N TYR A 346 -19.58 -10.64 -9.28
CA TYR A 346 -21.02 -10.50 -9.07
C TYR A 346 -21.85 -11.29 -10.07
N SER A 347 -21.42 -11.40 -11.34
CA SER A 347 -22.13 -12.13 -12.40
C SER A 347 -22.44 -13.60 -12.07
N ILE A 348 -21.68 -14.25 -11.17
CA ILE A 348 -21.90 -15.64 -10.76
C ILE A 348 -22.66 -15.79 -9.43
N SER A 349 -23.11 -14.68 -8.86
CA SER A 349 -23.99 -14.66 -7.69
C SER A 349 -25.42 -15.06 -8.07
N GLN A 350 -26.18 -15.60 -7.12
CA GLN A 350 -27.55 -16.04 -7.38
C GLN A 350 -28.47 -14.88 -7.80
N SER A 351 -28.31 -13.70 -7.18
CA SER A 351 -29.11 -12.50 -7.51
C SER A 351 -28.82 -12.01 -8.93
N HIS A 352 -27.55 -11.84 -9.29
CA HIS A 352 -27.20 -11.37 -10.63
C HIS A 352 -27.54 -12.38 -11.72
N GLN A 353 -27.42 -13.69 -11.47
CA GLN A 353 -27.89 -14.70 -12.42
C GLN A 353 -29.39 -14.55 -12.70
N LYS A 354 -30.21 -14.22 -11.69
CA LYS A 354 -31.64 -13.92 -11.89
C LYS A 354 -31.86 -12.62 -12.69
N PHE A 355 -31.09 -11.56 -12.42
CA PHE A 355 -31.15 -10.32 -13.20
C PHE A 355 -30.81 -10.56 -14.67
N ILE A 356 -29.72 -11.29 -14.94
CA ILE A 356 -29.24 -11.68 -16.27
C ILE A 356 -30.33 -12.49 -17.01
N LEU A 357 -30.94 -13.47 -16.32
CA LEU A 357 -32.02 -14.28 -16.89
C LEU A 357 -33.27 -13.43 -17.19
N ALA A 358 -33.62 -12.47 -16.33
CA ALA A 358 -34.76 -11.58 -16.54
C ALA A 358 -34.57 -10.65 -17.73
N LEU A 359 -33.37 -10.08 -17.91
CA LEU A 359 -33.02 -9.28 -19.09
C LEU A 359 -33.06 -10.14 -20.37
N GLY A 360 -32.62 -11.40 -20.30
CA GLY A 360 -32.68 -12.36 -21.40
C GLY A 360 -32.11 -11.81 -22.70
N LYS A 361 -32.90 -11.83 -23.79
CA LYS A 361 -32.50 -11.32 -25.11
C LYS A 361 -32.22 -9.81 -25.15
N TYR A 362 -32.65 -9.05 -24.13
CA TYR A 362 -32.46 -7.60 -24.06
C TYR A 362 -31.12 -7.21 -23.43
N ARG A 363 -30.45 -8.13 -22.73
CA ARG A 363 -29.17 -7.86 -22.05
C ARG A 363 -28.10 -7.28 -22.98
N LYS A 364 -28.06 -7.71 -24.25
CA LYS A 364 -27.11 -7.21 -25.25
C LYS A 364 -27.24 -5.71 -25.59
N PHE A 365 -28.30 -5.05 -25.15
CA PHE A 365 -28.54 -3.62 -25.35
C PHE A 365 -28.21 -2.79 -24.11
N VAL A 366 -27.81 -3.43 -23.01
CA VAL A 366 -27.68 -2.83 -21.68
C VAL A 366 -26.23 -2.85 -21.22
N HIS A 367 -25.72 -1.70 -20.83
CA HIS A 367 -24.51 -1.60 -20.01
C HIS A 367 -24.88 -1.79 -18.54
N GLU A 368 -24.12 -2.62 -17.82
CA GLU A 368 -24.41 -2.97 -16.42
C GLU A 368 -23.36 -2.36 -15.49
N VAL A 369 -23.79 -1.55 -14.52
CA VAL A 369 -22.92 -1.00 -13.46
C VAL A 369 -23.46 -1.41 -12.09
N ILE A 370 -22.57 -1.85 -11.21
CA ILE A 370 -22.88 -2.34 -9.88
C ILE A 370 -22.49 -1.28 -8.86
N LEU A 371 -23.42 -0.91 -7.98
CA LEU A 371 -23.18 0.00 -6.87
C LEU A 371 -22.70 -0.79 -5.65
N THR A 372 -21.64 -0.32 -4.99
CA THR A 372 -21.12 -0.97 -3.78
C THR A 372 -20.29 -0.05 -2.89
N SER A 373 -20.24 -0.37 -1.60
CA SER A 373 -19.30 0.20 -0.64
C SER A 373 -18.19 -0.83 -0.38
N PRO A 374 -16.91 -0.44 -0.31
CA PRO A 374 -16.40 0.94 -0.40
C PRO A 374 -16.09 1.39 -1.85
N LEU A 375 -16.26 0.56 -2.88
CA LEU A 375 -15.68 0.85 -4.22
C LEU A 375 -16.44 1.90 -5.05
N GLY A 376 -17.60 2.36 -4.62
CA GLY A 376 -18.44 3.27 -5.38
C GLY A 376 -19.19 2.52 -6.48
N ILE A 377 -18.63 2.54 -7.69
CA ILE A 377 -19.20 1.89 -8.86
C ILE A 377 -18.26 0.81 -9.40
N VAL A 378 -18.82 -0.28 -9.90
CA VAL A 378 -18.10 -1.37 -10.55
C VAL A 378 -18.78 -1.68 -11.88
N PRO A 379 -18.25 -1.23 -13.02
CA PRO A 379 -18.69 -1.72 -14.33
C PRO A 379 -18.56 -3.25 -14.42
N ARG A 380 -19.50 -3.91 -15.08
CA ARG A 380 -19.52 -5.39 -15.21
C ARG A 380 -18.22 -5.93 -15.80
N GLU A 381 -17.59 -5.18 -16.68
CA GLU A 381 -16.34 -5.49 -17.36
C GLU A 381 -15.14 -5.53 -16.40
N LEU A 382 -15.24 -4.85 -15.25
CA LEU A 382 -14.20 -4.76 -14.22
C LEU A 382 -14.51 -5.59 -12.97
N GLU A 383 -15.55 -6.43 -12.98
CA GLU A 383 -15.98 -7.18 -11.78
C GLU A 383 -14.96 -8.21 -11.26
N LEU A 384 -13.97 -8.57 -12.08
CA LEU A 384 -12.84 -9.44 -11.70
C LEU A 384 -11.64 -8.65 -11.20
N THR A 385 -11.53 -7.39 -11.60
CA THR A 385 -10.35 -6.55 -11.41
C THR A 385 -10.21 -6.17 -9.96
N TYR A 386 -9.04 -6.41 -9.38
CA TYR A 386 -8.77 -6.03 -8.00
C TYR A 386 -9.02 -4.52 -7.77
N PRO A 387 -9.71 -4.13 -6.67
CA PRO A 387 -10.18 -4.97 -5.56
C PRO A 387 -11.63 -5.51 -5.70
N ALA A 388 -12.32 -5.30 -6.83
CA ALA A 388 -13.76 -5.59 -6.98
C ALA A 388 -14.16 -7.04 -6.68
N ALA A 389 -13.32 -8.02 -7.04
CA ALA A 389 -13.55 -9.42 -6.71
C ALA A 389 -12.99 -9.87 -5.36
N HIS A 390 -12.24 -9.00 -4.66
CA HIS A 390 -11.32 -9.38 -3.58
C HIS A 390 -11.59 -8.70 -2.25
N TYR A 391 -12.54 -7.77 -2.17
CA TYR A 391 -12.91 -7.18 -0.90
C TYR A 391 -13.94 -8.05 -0.15
N ASP A 392 -14.03 -7.88 1.16
CA ASP A 392 -15.18 -8.26 1.99
C ASP A 392 -15.65 -7.05 2.77
N THR A 393 -16.91 -7.08 3.22
CA THR A 393 -17.49 -6.00 4.02
C THR A 393 -18.53 -6.57 4.96
N ALA A 394 -18.67 -5.97 6.14
CA ALA A 394 -19.78 -6.26 7.03
C ALA A 394 -21.13 -5.89 6.37
N VAL A 395 -21.96 -6.89 6.07
CA VAL A 395 -23.28 -6.67 5.45
C VAL A 395 -24.33 -6.48 6.54
N THR A 396 -24.58 -5.24 6.93
CA THR A 396 -25.62 -4.89 7.93
C THR A 396 -26.94 -4.45 7.29
N GLY A 397 -26.91 -4.09 6.00
CA GLY A 397 -28.03 -3.43 5.31
C GLY A 397 -28.19 -1.96 5.68
N HIS A 398 -27.40 -1.44 6.63
CA HIS A 398 -27.32 -0.04 6.98
C HIS A 398 -26.10 0.59 6.29
N TRP A 399 -26.29 1.76 5.71
CA TRP A 399 -25.24 2.56 5.10
C TRP A 399 -25.19 3.90 5.80
N ASP A 400 -24.02 4.30 6.26
CA ASP A 400 -23.84 5.59 6.89
C ASP A 400 -23.82 6.73 5.84
N GLU A 401 -23.83 7.99 6.31
CA GLU A 401 -23.87 9.14 5.41
C GLU A 401 -22.55 9.36 4.65
N GLU A 402 -21.41 8.94 5.20
CA GLU A 402 -20.12 9.03 4.51
C GLU A 402 -20.06 8.03 3.35
N GLU A 403 -20.52 6.79 3.57
CA GLU A 403 -20.65 5.76 2.53
C GLU A 403 -21.59 6.22 1.40
N LYS A 404 -22.78 6.72 1.76
CA LYS A 404 -23.73 7.22 0.76
C LYS A 404 -23.16 8.40 -0.03
N ALA A 405 -22.52 9.35 0.65
CA ALA A 405 -21.90 10.51 0.01
C ALA A 405 -20.78 10.08 -0.95
N TRP A 406 -19.92 9.16 -0.52
CA TRP A 406 -18.85 8.60 -1.34
C TRP A 406 -19.38 7.91 -2.60
N VAL A 407 -20.29 6.95 -2.45
CA VAL A 407 -20.79 6.17 -3.59
C VAL A 407 -21.63 7.02 -4.55
N SER A 408 -22.45 7.94 -4.02
CA SER A 408 -23.19 8.88 -4.88
C SER A 408 -22.27 9.84 -5.63
N GLY A 409 -21.17 10.28 -5.02
CA GLY A 409 -20.13 11.06 -5.69
C GLY A 409 -19.43 10.29 -6.83
N CYS A 410 -19.11 9.01 -6.63
CA CYS A 410 -18.56 8.17 -7.69
C CYS A 410 -19.55 7.99 -8.86
N LEU A 411 -20.83 7.76 -8.55
CA LEU A 411 -21.88 7.61 -9.56
C LEU A 411 -22.11 8.92 -10.32
N GLU A 412 -22.14 10.05 -9.62
CA GLU A 412 -22.26 11.38 -10.21
C GLU A 412 -21.10 11.66 -11.18
N ALA A 413 -19.86 11.47 -10.74
CA ALA A 413 -18.68 11.68 -11.58
C ALA A 413 -18.76 10.84 -12.86
N TYR A 414 -19.17 9.57 -12.73
CA TYR A 414 -19.33 8.67 -13.87
C TYR A 414 -20.41 9.14 -14.85
N LEU A 415 -21.61 9.47 -14.36
CA LEU A 415 -22.73 9.90 -15.20
C LEU A 415 -22.57 11.30 -15.78
N SER A 416 -21.71 12.14 -15.18
CA SER A 416 -21.35 13.44 -15.74
C SER A 416 -20.54 13.32 -17.04
N LYS A 417 -19.70 12.28 -17.15
CA LYS A 417 -18.83 12.00 -18.30
C LYS A 417 -19.51 11.12 -19.35
N HIS A 418 -20.39 10.20 -18.92
CA HIS A 418 -21.01 9.21 -19.79
C HIS A 418 -22.53 9.38 -19.85
N ARG A 419 -23.03 9.78 -21.01
CA ARG A 419 -24.46 9.99 -21.24
C ARG A 419 -25.13 8.74 -21.80
N TYR A 420 -26.25 8.38 -21.21
CA TYR A 420 -27.14 7.32 -21.67
C TYR A 420 -28.48 7.93 -22.08
N LYS A 421 -29.16 7.33 -23.05
CA LYS A 421 -30.53 7.73 -23.41
C LYS A 421 -31.54 7.31 -22.36
N ALA A 422 -31.28 6.20 -21.68
CA ALA A 422 -32.10 5.72 -20.59
C ALA A 422 -31.24 5.13 -19.47
N ILE A 423 -31.57 5.47 -18.22
CA ILE A 423 -30.94 4.91 -17.03
C ILE A 423 -32.02 4.22 -16.22
N VAL A 424 -31.83 2.93 -15.96
CA VAL A 424 -32.73 2.10 -15.17
C VAL A 424 -32.00 1.67 -13.91
N ALA A 425 -32.61 1.86 -12.74
CA ALA A 425 -32.06 1.42 -11.48
C ALA A 425 -32.90 0.27 -10.89
N HIS A 426 -32.29 -0.91 -10.79
CA HIS A 426 -32.89 -2.08 -10.17
C HIS A 426 -32.34 -2.28 -8.76
N VAL A 427 -32.64 -1.29 -7.91
CA VAL A 427 -32.06 -1.12 -6.58
C VAL A 427 -33.13 -0.70 -5.57
N GLU A 428 -32.88 -0.95 -4.28
CA GLU A 428 -33.76 -0.57 -3.17
C GLU A 428 -32.96 0.02 -2.01
N GLY A 429 -33.65 0.59 -1.01
CA GLY A 429 -33.03 1.11 0.22
C GLY A 429 -31.94 2.16 -0.05
N ALA A 430 -30.80 2.02 0.62
CA ALA A 430 -29.67 2.94 0.50
C ALA A 430 -29.15 3.11 -0.94
N TYR A 431 -29.18 2.04 -1.75
CA TYR A 431 -28.77 2.11 -3.16
C TYR A 431 -29.69 3.00 -3.98
N ARG A 432 -31.01 2.98 -3.69
CA ARG A 432 -31.97 3.88 -4.35
C ARG A 432 -31.70 5.34 -3.97
N GLU A 433 -31.46 5.60 -2.69
CA GLU A 433 -31.12 6.93 -2.20
C GLU A 433 -29.85 7.48 -2.87
N ILE A 434 -28.82 6.65 -3.04
CA ILE A 434 -27.60 6.97 -3.78
C ILE A 434 -27.92 7.40 -5.23
N CYS A 435 -28.75 6.62 -5.93
CA CYS A 435 -29.19 6.98 -7.28
C CYS A 435 -29.98 8.29 -7.31
N GLU A 436 -30.88 8.52 -6.34
CA GLU A 436 -31.69 9.75 -6.25
C GLU A 436 -30.81 10.99 -5.99
N ARG A 437 -29.79 10.88 -5.13
CA ARG A 437 -28.79 11.93 -4.89
C ARG A 437 -28.05 12.31 -6.18
N ALA A 438 -27.51 11.32 -6.90
CA ALA A 438 -26.81 11.55 -8.15
C ALA A 438 -27.74 12.13 -9.24
N ALA A 439 -28.97 11.60 -9.35
CA ALA A 439 -29.97 12.06 -10.30
C ALA A 439 -30.38 13.52 -10.07
N SER A 440 -30.67 13.87 -8.81
CA SER A 440 -31.05 15.23 -8.43
C SER A 440 -29.95 16.24 -8.73
N LYS A 441 -28.69 15.89 -8.47
CA LYS A 441 -27.55 16.79 -8.69
C LYS A 441 -27.22 17.00 -10.18
N LEU A 442 -27.41 15.98 -11.01
CA LEU A 442 -27.16 16.05 -12.45
C LEU A 442 -28.39 16.49 -13.27
N GLY A 443 -29.57 16.55 -12.66
CA GLY A 443 -30.82 16.85 -13.37
C GLY A 443 -31.21 15.77 -14.39
N ILE A 444 -30.91 14.50 -14.09
CA ILE A 444 -31.19 13.36 -14.97
C ILE A 444 -32.35 12.52 -14.42
N GLU A 445 -33.08 11.86 -15.30
CA GLU A 445 -34.13 10.92 -14.92
C GLU A 445 -33.58 9.49 -14.80
N ILE A 446 -33.97 8.80 -13.72
CA ILE A 446 -33.66 7.39 -13.50
C ILE A 446 -34.98 6.64 -13.29
N VAL A 447 -35.18 5.56 -14.06
CA VAL A 447 -36.37 4.71 -13.94
C VAL A 447 -36.13 3.58 -12.94
N TYR A 448 -36.91 3.53 -11.87
CA TYR A 448 -36.76 2.53 -10.81
C TYR A 448 -37.67 1.33 -11.04
N THR A 449 -37.14 0.12 -10.92
CA THR A 449 -37.87 -1.14 -11.24
C THR A 449 -38.07 -2.07 -10.05
N ALA A 450 -37.43 -1.78 -8.92
CA ALA A 450 -37.54 -2.59 -7.71
C ALA A 450 -38.90 -2.40 -7.02
N THR A 451 -39.56 -3.52 -6.71
CA THR A 451 -40.80 -3.57 -5.92
C THR A 451 -40.67 -4.68 -4.87
N GLY A 452 -40.52 -4.30 -3.60
CA GLY A 452 -40.13 -5.25 -2.55
C GLY A 452 -38.80 -5.92 -2.89
N SER A 453 -38.68 -7.24 -2.67
CA SER A 453 -37.45 -7.97 -2.96
C SER A 453 -37.03 -7.87 -4.44
N LEU A 454 -35.77 -7.49 -4.67
CA LEU A 454 -35.16 -7.37 -6.00
C LEU A 454 -35.22 -8.67 -6.84
N VAL A 455 -35.25 -9.82 -6.19
CA VAL A 455 -35.27 -11.13 -6.87
C VAL A 455 -36.67 -11.77 -6.92
N SER A 456 -37.71 -11.01 -6.54
CA SER A 456 -39.10 -11.45 -6.67
C SER A 456 -39.53 -11.53 -8.14
N MET A 457 -40.53 -12.38 -8.44
CA MET A 457 -41.06 -12.51 -9.80
C MET A 457 -41.61 -11.18 -10.33
N GLU A 458 -42.22 -10.38 -9.46
CA GLU A 458 -42.74 -9.05 -9.81
C GLU A 458 -41.63 -8.08 -10.17
N ALA A 459 -40.61 -7.92 -9.31
CA ALA A 459 -39.48 -7.03 -9.56
C ALA A 459 -38.70 -7.41 -10.83
N LEU A 460 -38.47 -8.71 -11.06
CA LEU A 460 -37.81 -9.20 -12.27
C LEU A 460 -38.66 -8.99 -13.54
N SER A 461 -39.98 -9.15 -13.43
CA SER A 461 -40.92 -8.84 -14.53
C SER A 461 -40.94 -7.35 -14.86
N ASN A 462 -40.90 -6.49 -13.84
CA ASN A 462 -40.83 -5.04 -14.00
C ASN A 462 -39.51 -4.60 -14.63
N LEU A 463 -38.38 -5.16 -14.22
CA LEU A 463 -37.08 -4.95 -14.86
C LEU A 463 -37.14 -5.30 -16.35
N LYS A 464 -37.60 -6.51 -16.66
CA LYS A 464 -37.74 -6.98 -18.04
C LYS A 464 -38.63 -6.06 -18.87
N ARG A 465 -39.84 -5.75 -18.40
CA ARG A 465 -40.83 -4.93 -19.11
C ARG A 465 -40.30 -3.52 -19.38
N THR A 466 -39.60 -2.93 -18.40
CA THR A 466 -39.03 -1.59 -18.52
C THR A 466 -37.95 -1.54 -19.60
N VAL A 467 -36.99 -2.47 -19.54
CA VAL A 467 -35.92 -2.55 -20.55
C VAL A 467 -36.48 -2.91 -21.93
N GLU A 468 -37.45 -3.82 -21.99
CA GLU A 468 -38.16 -4.18 -23.22
C GLU A 468 -38.84 -2.97 -23.86
N SER A 469 -39.60 -2.20 -23.07
CA SER A 469 -40.27 -0.97 -23.52
C SER A 469 -39.29 0.01 -24.14
N ILE A 470 -38.16 0.28 -23.46
CA ILE A 470 -37.10 1.17 -23.96
C ILE A 470 -36.52 0.63 -25.28
N CYS A 471 -36.19 -0.67 -25.34
CA CYS A 471 -35.65 -1.30 -26.55
C CYS A 471 -36.63 -1.30 -27.74
N THR A 472 -37.93 -1.24 -27.48
CA THR A 472 -38.98 -1.19 -28.53
C THR A 472 -39.39 0.23 -28.93
N SER A 473 -38.90 1.25 -28.23
CA SER A 473 -39.22 2.65 -28.55
C SER A 473 -38.62 3.10 -29.89
N GLU A 474 -39.31 4.00 -30.59
CA GLU A 474 -38.87 4.51 -31.90
C GLU A 474 -37.56 5.31 -31.84
N SER A 475 -37.21 5.87 -30.68
CA SER A 475 -36.01 6.69 -30.46
C SER A 475 -34.74 5.87 -30.17
N PHE A 476 -34.86 4.55 -30.05
CA PHE A 476 -33.75 3.65 -29.74
C PHE A 476 -33.00 3.20 -31.01
N SER A 477 -31.67 3.37 -31.03
CA SER A 477 -30.84 3.10 -32.22
C SER A 477 -30.65 1.60 -32.52
N LYS A 478 -31.09 0.71 -31.62
CA LYS A 478 -30.86 -0.74 -31.68
C LYS A 478 -29.38 -1.15 -31.66
N LYS A 479 -28.47 -0.27 -31.23
CA LYS A 479 -27.07 -0.63 -30.93
C LYS A 479 -27.03 -1.77 -29.91
N SER A 480 -26.42 -2.89 -30.26
CA SER A 480 -26.32 -4.08 -29.41
C SER A 480 -24.95 -4.71 -29.51
N LEU A 481 -24.47 -5.31 -28.43
CA LEU A 481 -23.26 -6.10 -28.43
C LEU A 481 -23.54 -7.55 -28.81
N ASN A 482 -22.83 -8.07 -29.80
CA ASN A 482 -22.75 -9.51 -29.99
C ASN A 482 -21.77 -10.15 -28.97
N ALA A 483 -21.77 -11.49 -28.88
CA ALA A 483 -20.96 -12.20 -27.89
C ALA A 483 -19.44 -12.05 -28.09
N GLU A 484 -18.98 -11.70 -29.29
CA GLU A 484 -17.57 -11.43 -29.56
C GLU A 484 -17.19 -10.00 -29.13
N GLU A 485 -18.04 -9.02 -29.43
CA GLU A 485 -17.88 -7.62 -29.00
C GLU A 485 -17.91 -7.51 -27.48
N ASP A 486 -18.85 -8.19 -26.81
CA ASP A 486 -18.94 -8.24 -25.35
C ASP A 486 -17.62 -8.72 -24.70
N LYS A 487 -17.04 -9.80 -25.23
CA LYS A 487 -15.73 -10.30 -24.77
C LYS A 487 -14.59 -9.32 -25.04
N LYS A 488 -14.61 -8.64 -26.19
CA LYS A 488 -13.60 -7.64 -26.54
C LYS A 488 -13.68 -6.43 -25.62
N ASN A 489 -14.88 -5.93 -25.34
CA ASN A 489 -15.12 -4.83 -24.41
C ASN A 489 -14.68 -5.21 -22.99
N PHE A 490 -14.96 -6.44 -22.55
CA PHE A 490 -14.51 -6.94 -21.25
C PHE A 490 -12.98 -6.88 -21.12
N VAL A 491 -12.24 -7.43 -22.09
CA VAL A 491 -10.77 -7.42 -22.06
C VAL A 491 -10.22 -6.00 -22.24
N ARG A 492 -10.87 -5.17 -23.06
CA ARG A 492 -10.49 -3.77 -23.28
C ARG A 492 -10.62 -2.94 -22.01
N ALA A 493 -11.73 -3.04 -21.29
CA ALA A 493 -11.93 -2.33 -20.03
C ALA A 493 -10.83 -2.64 -19.01
N ILE A 494 -10.45 -3.93 -18.88
CA ILE A 494 -9.36 -4.32 -17.98
C ILE A 494 -8.03 -3.73 -18.47
N ALA A 495 -7.76 -3.77 -19.78
CA ALA A 495 -6.56 -3.18 -20.36
C ALA A 495 -6.50 -1.67 -20.10
N GLU A 496 -7.58 -0.94 -20.33
CA GLU A 496 -7.69 0.50 -20.10
C GLU A 496 -7.53 0.84 -18.61
N TYR A 497 -8.19 0.10 -17.72
CA TYR A 497 -8.02 0.27 -16.28
C TYR A 497 -6.55 0.09 -15.86
N GLN A 498 -5.90 -0.96 -16.39
CA GLN A 498 -4.53 -1.32 -16.03
C GLN A 498 -3.50 -0.37 -16.63
N PHE A 499 -3.55 -0.12 -17.94
CA PHE A 499 -2.52 0.57 -18.72
C PHE A 499 -2.88 2.00 -19.14
N GLY A 500 -4.11 2.46 -18.90
CA GLY A 500 -4.58 3.77 -19.35
C GLY A 500 -4.80 3.84 -20.86
N GLU A 501 -4.61 5.02 -21.44
CA GLU A 501 -4.84 5.30 -22.86
C GLU A 501 -4.03 4.38 -23.80
N ASP A 502 -2.85 3.94 -23.36
CA ASP A 502 -1.97 3.06 -24.12
C ASP A 502 -2.59 1.70 -24.41
N ALA A 503 -3.56 1.28 -23.61
CA ALA A 503 -4.33 0.06 -23.88
C ALA A 503 -4.92 0.05 -25.30
N ALA A 504 -5.23 1.22 -25.87
CA ALA A 504 -5.72 1.36 -27.24
C ALA A 504 -4.78 0.73 -28.29
N LEU A 505 -3.47 0.67 -28.02
CA LEU A 505 -2.48 0.05 -28.91
C LEU A 505 -2.69 -1.47 -29.07
N LEU A 506 -3.31 -2.13 -28.09
CA LEU A 506 -3.68 -3.55 -28.19
C LEU A 506 -4.93 -3.77 -29.04
N PHE A 507 -5.69 -2.70 -29.33
CA PHE A 507 -6.99 -2.77 -30.01
C PHE A 507 -7.05 -1.98 -31.31
N CYS A 508 -5.95 -1.36 -31.76
CA CYS A 508 -5.94 -0.53 -32.96
C CYS A 508 -6.05 -1.37 -34.26
N GLU A 509 -6.47 -0.75 -35.36
CA GLU A 509 -6.65 -1.44 -36.64
C GLU A 509 -5.36 -2.08 -37.17
N GLU A 510 -4.21 -1.48 -36.87
CA GLU A 510 -2.88 -2.00 -37.24
C GLU A 510 -2.58 -3.36 -36.60
N THR A 511 -3.23 -3.69 -35.47
CA THR A 511 -3.10 -5.02 -34.85
C THR A 511 -3.76 -6.12 -35.68
N GLY A 512 -4.57 -5.79 -36.67
CA GLY A 512 -5.27 -6.74 -37.53
C GLY A 512 -6.49 -7.38 -36.85
N LYS A 513 -6.85 -8.60 -37.27
CA LYS A 513 -8.09 -9.25 -36.80
C LYS A 513 -7.94 -9.76 -35.36
N LEU A 514 -8.53 -9.03 -34.42
CA LEU A 514 -8.59 -9.38 -33.00
C LEU A 514 -9.64 -10.45 -32.70
N ALA A 515 -9.27 -11.39 -31.84
CA ALA A 515 -10.17 -12.41 -31.30
C ALA A 515 -9.92 -12.64 -29.82
N VAL A 516 -11.00 -12.78 -29.04
CA VAL A 516 -10.92 -13.20 -27.64
C VAL A 516 -11.26 -14.68 -27.52
N LYS A 517 -10.29 -15.47 -27.05
CA LYS A 517 -10.42 -16.92 -26.82
C LYS A 517 -10.48 -17.23 -25.33
N GLY A 518 -10.76 -18.48 -25.00
CA GLY A 518 -10.92 -18.95 -23.63
C GLY A 518 -12.35 -18.76 -23.10
N ARG A 519 -12.70 -19.53 -22.06
CA ARG A 519 -13.96 -19.36 -21.34
C ARG A 519 -13.73 -18.40 -20.18
N PHE A 520 -14.72 -17.58 -19.87
CA PHE A 520 -14.74 -16.78 -18.65
C PHE A 520 -14.43 -17.66 -17.43
N PRO A 521 -13.56 -17.23 -16.49
CA PRO A 521 -12.88 -15.93 -16.40
C PRO A 521 -11.48 -15.88 -17.06
N LYS A 522 -11.11 -16.84 -17.92
CA LYS A 522 -9.76 -16.99 -18.50
C LYS A 522 -9.68 -16.50 -19.95
N HIS A 523 -10.16 -15.28 -20.20
CA HIS A 523 -10.10 -14.70 -21.54
C HIS A 523 -8.65 -14.41 -21.98
N GLN A 524 -8.40 -14.59 -23.27
CA GLN A 524 -7.09 -14.37 -23.89
C GLN A 524 -7.27 -13.56 -25.18
N LEU A 525 -6.51 -12.49 -25.33
CA LEU A 525 -6.54 -11.62 -26.50
C LEU A 525 -5.54 -12.10 -27.55
N PHE A 526 -5.99 -12.26 -28.80
CA PHE A 526 -5.17 -12.66 -29.92
C PHE A 526 -5.30 -11.68 -31.09
N SER A 527 -4.19 -11.47 -31.80
CA SER A 527 -4.16 -10.97 -33.17
C SER A 527 -3.77 -12.13 -34.10
N GLY A 528 -4.72 -12.60 -34.92
CA GLY A 528 -4.52 -13.80 -35.75
C GLY A 528 -4.11 -15.03 -34.92
N LYS A 529 -2.85 -15.48 -35.07
CA LYS A 529 -2.28 -16.60 -34.30
C LYS A 529 -1.44 -16.16 -33.10
N LYS A 530 -1.11 -14.88 -32.98
CA LYS A 530 -0.26 -14.32 -31.92
C LYS A 530 -1.12 -13.95 -30.72
N GLN A 531 -0.77 -14.45 -29.55
CA GLN A 531 -1.40 -14.01 -28.30
C GLN A 531 -0.83 -12.65 -27.95
N LEU A 532 -1.65 -11.70 -27.49
CA LEU A 532 -1.23 -10.36 -27.06
C LEU A 532 -1.26 -10.22 -25.54
N ALA A 533 -2.30 -10.76 -24.90
CA ALA A 533 -2.47 -10.69 -23.46
C ALA A 533 -3.35 -11.84 -22.95
N THR A 534 -3.21 -12.18 -21.67
CA THR A 534 -4.06 -13.15 -20.97
C THR A 534 -4.58 -12.55 -19.68
N LEU A 535 -5.89 -12.67 -19.45
CA LEU A 535 -6.51 -12.34 -18.18
C LEU A 535 -6.10 -13.36 -17.11
N VAL A 536 -5.60 -12.86 -15.99
CA VAL A 536 -5.24 -13.67 -14.82
C VAL A 536 -6.36 -13.56 -13.79
N PRO A 537 -7.22 -14.59 -13.65
CA PRO A 537 -8.44 -14.49 -12.82
C PRO A 537 -8.19 -14.24 -11.34
N GLN A 538 -7.02 -14.62 -10.84
CA GLN A 538 -6.67 -14.51 -9.42
C GLN A 538 -6.65 -13.07 -8.93
N TYR A 539 -6.38 -12.10 -9.80
CA TYR A 539 -6.34 -10.66 -9.47
C TYR A 539 -6.98 -9.76 -10.54
N GLY A 540 -7.51 -10.35 -11.61
CA GLY A 540 -8.32 -9.66 -12.62
C GLY A 540 -7.56 -8.62 -13.44
N MET A 541 -6.28 -8.87 -13.71
CA MET A 541 -5.42 -8.03 -14.55
C MET A 541 -4.92 -8.83 -15.75
N LEU A 542 -4.38 -8.14 -16.75
CA LEU A 542 -3.79 -8.71 -17.95
C LEU A 542 -2.28 -8.92 -17.77
N ALA A 543 -1.84 -10.11 -18.18
CA ALA A 543 -0.45 -10.47 -18.39
C ALA A 543 -0.13 -10.36 -19.89
N LEU A 544 0.84 -9.52 -20.26
CA LEU A 544 1.22 -9.30 -21.67
C LEU A 544 2.04 -10.48 -22.21
N SER A 545 1.89 -10.79 -23.50
CA SER A 545 2.89 -11.58 -24.22
C SER A 545 4.01 -10.66 -24.73
N LEU A 546 5.05 -11.25 -25.31
CA LEU A 546 6.09 -10.48 -26.01
C LEU A 546 5.49 -9.71 -27.20
N GLU A 547 4.56 -10.31 -27.94
CA GLU A 547 3.87 -9.66 -29.05
C GLU A 547 2.97 -8.51 -28.60
N GLY A 548 2.29 -8.65 -27.45
CA GLY A 548 1.52 -7.55 -26.86
C GLY A 548 2.42 -6.41 -26.39
N ALA A 549 3.56 -6.73 -25.77
CA ALA A 549 4.54 -5.74 -25.35
C ALA A 549 5.13 -4.96 -26.53
N GLU A 550 5.46 -5.62 -27.65
CA GLU A 550 5.94 -4.95 -28.86
C GLU A 550 4.98 -3.86 -29.37
N LEU A 551 3.67 -4.09 -29.27
CA LEU A 551 2.66 -3.10 -29.66
C LEU A 551 2.62 -1.92 -28.68
N MET A 552 2.69 -2.21 -27.38
CA MET A 552 2.60 -1.23 -26.30
C MET A 552 3.84 -0.33 -26.17
N LEU A 553 5.00 -0.75 -26.72
CA LEU A 553 6.24 0.03 -26.65
C LEU A 553 6.16 1.43 -27.26
N LYS A 554 5.21 1.71 -28.15
CA LYS A 554 5.13 2.99 -28.90
C LYS A 554 5.04 4.23 -28.00
N ASN A 555 4.44 4.12 -26.82
CA ASN A 555 4.18 5.25 -25.92
C ASN A 555 5.08 5.28 -24.67
N GLU A 556 6.01 4.33 -24.55
CA GLU A 556 6.96 4.21 -23.43
C GLU A 556 6.34 4.19 -22.01
N LYS A 557 5.06 3.85 -21.83
CA LYS A 557 4.47 3.62 -20.49
C LYS A 557 4.72 2.21 -19.98
N TYR A 558 4.74 2.07 -18.65
CA TYR A 558 5.06 0.82 -17.95
C TYR A 558 6.39 0.21 -18.44
N LEU A 559 7.28 1.07 -18.95
CA LEU A 559 8.57 0.71 -19.51
C LEU A 559 9.66 0.76 -18.43
N VAL A 560 10.51 -0.25 -18.43
CA VAL A 560 11.73 -0.33 -17.64
C VAL A 560 12.90 -0.50 -18.61
N LYS A 561 13.81 0.49 -18.67
CA LYS A 561 15.02 0.40 -19.48
C LYS A 561 16.15 -0.22 -18.64
N ILE A 562 16.89 -1.14 -19.26
CA ILE A 562 18.00 -1.84 -18.60
C ILE A 562 19.32 -1.66 -19.36
N ASP A 563 20.41 -1.86 -18.62
CA ASP A 563 21.77 -1.87 -19.17
C ASP A 563 22.02 -3.03 -20.17
N ASP A 564 23.22 -3.07 -20.74
CA ASP A 564 23.59 -3.97 -21.85
C ASP A 564 23.83 -5.44 -21.44
N PHE A 565 22.84 -6.08 -20.84
CA PHE A 565 22.85 -7.50 -20.49
C PHE A 565 21.58 -8.23 -20.94
N LEU A 566 21.70 -9.57 -21.05
CA LEU A 566 20.55 -10.45 -21.30
C LEU A 566 20.10 -11.03 -19.95
N PRO A 567 18.87 -10.73 -19.46
CA PRO A 567 18.39 -11.27 -18.20
C PRO A 567 18.34 -12.81 -18.22
N ARG A 568 18.75 -13.45 -17.12
CA ARG A 568 18.71 -14.91 -16.92
C ARG A 568 17.76 -15.34 -15.79
N GLY A 569 16.88 -14.43 -15.39
CA GLY A 569 15.98 -14.53 -14.24
C GLY A 569 15.39 -13.15 -13.96
N SER A 570 15.14 -12.85 -12.69
CA SER A 570 14.69 -11.52 -12.27
C SER A 570 15.76 -10.45 -12.54
N ILE A 571 15.31 -9.22 -12.78
CA ILE A 571 16.18 -8.05 -12.99
C ILE A 571 16.37 -7.35 -11.65
N LEU A 572 17.62 -7.05 -11.31
CA LEU A 572 17.96 -6.31 -10.10
C LEU A 572 17.97 -4.80 -10.38
N ALA A 573 17.63 -3.99 -9.38
CA ALA A 573 17.59 -2.54 -9.48
C ALA A 573 18.88 -1.90 -10.05
N PRO A 574 20.11 -2.38 -9.72
CA PRO A 574 21.33 -1.84 -10.33
C PRO A 574 21.44 -1.95 -11.84
N GLY A 575 20.67 -2.85 -12.46
CA GLY A 575 20.62 -3.01 -13.91
C GLY A 575 19.57 -2.15 -14.59
N VAL A 576 18.78 -1.37 -13.83
CA VAL A 576 17.74 -0.47 -14.34
C VAL A 576 18.31 0.93 -14.51
N THR A 577 18.17 1.49 -15.71
CA THR A 577 18.65 2.84 -16.04
C THR A 577 17.55 3.87 -16.01
N GLU A 578 16.34 3.50 -16.44
CA GLU A 578 15.14 4.34 -16.42
C GLU A 578 13.91 3.46 -16.13
N ALA A 579 12.90 4.00 -15.45
CA ALA A 579 11.62 3.34 -15.27
C ALA A 579 10.48 4.37 -15.21
N ASP A 580 9.32 4.03 -15.75
CA ASP A 580 8.13 4.88 -15.69
C ASP A 580 7.71 5.13 -14.22
N PRO A 581 7.65 6.39 -13.74
CA PRO A 581 7.24 6.71 -12.37
C PRO A 581 5.80 6.29 -12.04
N GLY A 582 4.96 6.00 -13.04
CA GLY A 582 3.62 5.45 -12.87
C GLY A 582 3.59 3.98 -12.45
N ILE A 583 4.71 3.26 -12.53
CA ILE A 583 4.80 1.85 -12.13
C ILE A 583 4.62 1.72 -10.60
N ARG A 584 3.74 0.81 -10.19
CA ARG A 584 3.55 0.37 -8.80
C ARG A 584 4.02 -1.07 -8.65
N PRO A 585 4.34 -1.52 -7.42
CA PRO A 585 4.58 -2.93 -7.16
C PRO A 585 3.41 -3.79 -7.68
N ASN A 586 3.71 -4.96 -8.22
CA ASN A 586 2.80 -5.86 -8.91
C ASN A 586 2.24 -5.41 -10.28
N ASP A 587 2.56 -4.22 -10.78
CA ASP A 587 2.18 -3.87 -12.17
C ASP A 587 2.89 -4.79 -13.18
N GLU A 588 2.19 -5.05 -14.28
CA GLU A 588 2.78 -5.70 -15.46
C GLU A 588 3.65 -4.67 -16.19
N VAL A 589 4.91 -5.02 -16.44
CA VAL A 589 5.91 -4.11 -17.03
C VAL A 589 6.56 -4.70 -18.27
N ILE A 590 6.94 -3.80 -19.17
CA ILE A 590 7.74 -4.09 -20.36
C ILE A 590 9.17 -3.69 -20.05
N VAL A 591 10.12 -4.59 -20.30
CA VAL A 591 11.53 -4.30 -20.10
C VAL A 591 12.24 -4.23 -21.44
N LEU A 592 12.97 -3.15 -21.68
CA LEU A 592 13.72 -2.94 -22.92
C LEU A 592 15.20 -2.69 -22.62
N GLY A 593 16.07 -3.48 -23.25
CA GLY A 593 17.52 -3.26 -23.28
C GLY A 593 18.05 -3.47 -24.69
N LYS A 594 19.33 -3.17 -24.91
CA LYS A 594 19.96 -3.33 -26.25
C LYS A 594 19.92 -4.78 -26.77
N LYS A 595 19.91 -5.76 -25.88
CA LYS A 595 19.97 -7.19 -26.18
C LYS A 595 18.67 -7.94 -25.92
N ALA A 596 17.67 -7.31 -25.31
CA ALA A 596 16.51 -8.01 -24.79
C ALA A 596 15.24 -7.15 -24.75
N LEU A 597 14.12 -7.80 -25.08
CA LEU A 597 12.77 -7.35 -24.76
C LEU A 597 12.14 -8.38 -23.82
N CYS A 598 11.65 -7.95 -22.66
CA CYS A 598 11.03 -8.83 -21.68
C CYS A 598 9.66 -8.32 -21.25
N VAL A 599 8.84 -9.24 -20.74
CA VAL A 599 7.64 -8.92 -19.97
C VAL A 599 7.73 -9.56 -18.60
N GLY A 600 7.26 -8.85 -17.58
CA GLY A 600 7.37 -9.30 -16.19
C GLY A 600 6.50 -8.49 -15.26
N ARG A 601 6.73 -8.68 -13.96
CA ARG A 601 6.01 -7.99 -12.90
C ARG A 601 6.96 -7.11 -12.10
N ALA A 602 6.58 -5.87 -11.88
CA ALA A 602 7.31 -4.98 -10.98
C ALA A 602 7.26 -5.51 -9.53
N VAL A 603 8.40 -5.49 -8.84
CA VAL A 603 8.51 -5.83 -7.41
C VAL A 603 8.60 -4.56 -6.55
N MET A 604 8.95 -3.43 -7.16
CA MET A 604 9.06 -2.11 -6.55
C MET A 604 8.44 -1.03 -7.46
N SER A 605 8.27 0.21 -6.97
CA SER A 605 7.78 1.31 -7.80
C SER A 605 8.83 1.74 -8.82
N GLY A 606 8.43 2.41 -9.90
CA GLY A 606 9.37 2.87 -10.93
C GLY A 606 10.47 3.78 -10.38
N GLU A 607 10.10 4.72 -9.50
CA GLU A 607 11.07 5.58 -8.82
C GLU A 607 12.06 4.79 -7.95
N GLU A 608 11.59 3.76 -7.27
CA GLU A 608 12.44 2.90 -6.45
C GLU A 608 13.40 2.06 -7.29
N MET A 609 13.00 1.61 -8.49
CA MET A 609 13.88 0.87 -9.41
C MET A 609 15.11 1.68 -9.78
N VAL A 610 14.95 2.98 -10.04
CA VAL A 610 16.03 3.86 -10.46
C VAL A 610 16.90 4.30 -9.28
N LYS A 611 16.29 4.53 -8.11
CA LYS A 611 17.00 5.05 -6.93
C LYS A 611 17.71 3.98 -6.11
N SER A 612 17.31 2.72 -6.22
CA SER A 612 17.87 1.63 -5.41
C SER A 612 19.15 1.07 -6.03
N SER A 613 20.13 0.78 -5.19
CA SER A 613 21.39 0.13 -5.57
C SER A 613 21.41 -1.38 -5.33
N ARG A 614 20.26 -1.98 -5.00
CA ARG A 614 20.08 -3.43 -4.88
C ARG A 614 18.60 -3.83 -4.87
N GLY A 615 18.36 -5.14 -4.77
CA GLY A 615 17.02 -5.73 -4.69
C GLY A 615 16.46 -6.06 -6.06
N VAL A 616 15.44 -6.90 -6.08
CA VAL A 616 14.76 -7.31 -7.31
C VAL A 616 13.83 -6.19 -7.76
N ALA A 617 14.03 -5.67 -8.97
CA ALA A 617 13.18 -4.66 -9.58
C ALA A 617 12.01 -5.28 -10.36
N VAL A 618 12.30 -6.30 -11.17
CA VAL A 618 11.30 -6.96 -12.03
C VAL A 618 11.46 -8.47 -11.96
N ASP A 619 10.36 -9.17 -11.69
CA ASP A 619 10.26 -10.62 -11.85
C ASP A 619 9.85 -10.96 -13.29
N VAL A 620 10.79 -11.52 -14.06
CA VAL A 620 10.67 -11.68 -15.51
C VAL A 620 9.92 -12.97 -15.87
N ARG A 621 8.91 -12.87 -16.73
CA ARG A 621 8.10 -14.01 -17.18
C ARG A 621 8.52 -14.55 -18.56
N HIS A 622 8.73 -13.66 -19.52
CA HIS A 622 9.17 -14.03 -20.88
C HIS A 622 10.25 -13.08 -21.38
N ILE A 623 11.17 -13.62 -22.20
CA ILE A 623 12.34 -12.91 -22.73
C ILE A 623 12.45 -13.19 -24.23
N LYS A 624 12.67 -12.14 -25.01
CA LYS A 624 13.07 -12.18 -26.42
C LYS A 624 14.45 -11.55 -26.54
N LYS A 625 15.39 -12.26 -27.15
CA LYS A 625 16.70 -11.70 -27.53
C LYS A 625 16.51 -10.79 -28.75
N LEU A 626 17.06 -9.57 -28.70
CA LEU A 626 17.06 -8.61 -29.81
C LEU A 626 18.32 -8.72 -30.67
#